data_AF-A0A0Q8WWT5-F1
#
_entry.id   AF-A0A0Q8WWT5-F1
#
_cell.length_a   1.000
_cell.length_b   1.000
_cell.length_c   1.000
_cell.angle_alpha   90.00
_cell.angle_beta   90.00
_cell.angle_gamma   90.00
#
_symmetry.space_group_name_H-M   'P 1'
#
loop_
_entity.id
_entity.type
_entity.pdbx_description
1 polymer ?
#
loop_
_entity_poly.entity_id
_entity_poly.type
_entity_poly.pdbx_seq_one_letter_code
_entity_poly.pdbx_strand_id
1 'polypeptide(L)'
;MRLHTTVDHGVVGEVATAIAGAGGMVTAIDVAESSSNRLTVDVTCSAADAEHAAELQTAVAAVEGVEVHKVSDRTFLIHLGGKIEVASKVPLKTRDDMSLAYTPGVGRVSMAIYENPDDVRRLTIKGNTVAVVTDGSAVLGLGNIGPGAALPVMEGKAALFKRFGEIDAWPICLDTQDTDEIVRAVELIAPGFGGINLEDIAAPRCFEIEARLRERLDIPVFHDDQHGTAIVVLAALTNALRVVKKEIGAARVVVSGAGAAGTAIVKLLIAAGVQDVVVVDRAGALVAGDTVLSEAHTELAGLTNRDLRSGGLQDVLVGADVFIGVSAPGVLKPEWISTMAADPVVFALANPDPEVDPAQAAKYAAVVASGRSDFPNQINNVLAFPGVFRGLLDARATEVTVEMCLRAADAIAHVVRDDELNASFIMPSVFHPEVHHAVAAAIAHKPE
;
A
#
# COMPACT_ATOMS: atom_id res chain seq x y z
N MET A 1 12.35 17.04 20.38
CA MET A 1 12.78 18.40 20.71
C MET A 1 14.22 18.35 21.19
N ARG A 2 15.11 19.18 20.65
CA ARG A 2 16.45 19.40 21.19
C ARG A 2 16.40 20.59 22.13
N LEU A 3 16.84 20.36 23.36
CA LEU A 3 16.79 21.30 24.47
C LEU A 3 18.21 21.66 24.90
N HIS A 4 18.40 22.91 25.25
CA HIS A 4 19.55 23.39 25.99
C HIS A 4 19.11 23.58 27.43
N THR A 5 19.75 22.88 28.37
CA THR A 5 19.39 22.95 29.79
C THR A 5 20.57 23.35 30.65
N THR A 6 20.31 23.80 31.88
CA THR A 6 21.34 23.88 32.93
C THR A 6 21.93 22.49 33.20
N VAL A 7 23.07 22.43 33.89
CA VAL A 7 23.76 21.17 34.24
C VAL A 7 23.04 20.39 35.36
N ASP A 8 21.84 20.83 35.75
CA ASP A 8 21.02 20.15 36.74
C ASP A 8 20.26 18.99 36.09
N HIS A 9 20.54 17.77 36.57
CA HIS A 9 19.87 16.56 36.09
C HIS A 9 18.37 16.52 36.46
N GLY A 10 17.91 17.30 37.44
CA GLY A 10 16.50 17.42 37.80
C GLY A 10 15.62 17.95 36.65
N VAL A 11 16.19 18.80 35.80
CA VAL A 11 15.49 19.42 34.66
C VAL A 11 14.95 18.37 33.68
N VAL A 12 15.62 17.22 33.54
CA VAL A 12 15.14 16.11 32.70
C VAL A 12 13.80 15.58 33.19
N GLY A 13 13.63 15.44 34.51
CA GLY A 13 12.39 15.00 35.13
C GLY A 13 11.28 16.03 35.02
N GLU A 14 11.61 17.31 35.15
CA GLU A 14 10.67 18.42 35.00
C GLU A 14 10.14 18.54 33.57
N VAL A 15 11.02 18.41 32.56
CA VAL A 15 10.64 18.36 31.15
C VAL A 15 9.70 17.19 30.86
N ALA A 16 10.02 16.00 31.38
CA ALA A 16 9.15 14.84 31.20
C ALA A 16 7.77 15.06 31.83
N THR A 17 7.74 15.69 33.01
CA THR A 17 6.52 16.03 33.75
C THR A 17 5.69 17.08 33.00
N ALA A 18 6.33 18.10 32.42
CA ALA A 18 5.67 19.13 31.64
C ALA A 18 4.99 18.55 30.38
N ILE A 19 5.67 17.65 29.68
CA ILE A 19 5.11 16.95 28.50
C ILE A 19 3.90 16.10 28.92
N ALA A 20 4.04 15.29 29.97
CA ALA A 20 2.95 14.46 30.47
C ALA A 20 1.76 15.29 30.95
N GLY A 21 2.01 16.42 31.64
CA GLY A 21 0.99 17.33 32.12
C GLY A 21 0.21 18.04 31.01
N ALA A 22 0.83 18.22 29.84
CA ALA A 22 0.18 18.74 28.64
C ALA A 22 -0.48 17.64 27.78
N GLY A 23 -0.49 16.38 28.23
CA GLY A 23 -1.14 15.27 27.52
C GLY A 23 -0.25 14.54 26.51
N GLY A 24 1.04 14.89 26.44
CA GLY A 24 2.02 14.22 25.58
C GLY A 24 2.59 12.95 26.23
N MET A 25 3.06 12.02 25.41
CA MET A 25 3.74 10.82 25.88
C MET A 25 5.24 10.91 25.58
N VAL A 26 6.07 10.98 26.61
CA VAL A 26 7.53 10.89 26.45
C VAL A 26 7.90 9.45 26.11
N THR A 27 8.69 9.28 25.06
CA THR A 27 9.17 7.97 24.58
C THR A 27 10.66 7.77 24.81
N ALA A 28 11.46 8.84 24.75
CA ALA A 28 12.88 8.81 25.07
C ALA A 28 13.37 10.19 25.54
N ILE A 29 14.38 10.21 26.41
CA ILE A 29 15.15 11.41 26.74
C ILE A 29 16.63 11.02 26.79
N ASP A 30 17.43 11.65 25.93
CA ASP A 30 18.85 11.35 25.76
C ASP A 30 19.68 12.61 25.98
N VAL A 31 20.77 12.51 26.72
CA VAL A 31 21.76 13.61 26.80
C VAL A 31 22.69 13.48 25.59
N ALA A 32 22.48 14.34 24.59
CA ALA A 32 23.26 14.35 23.36
C ALA A 32 24.67 14.92 23.57
N GLU A 33 24.79 15.98 24.38
CA GLU A 33 26.07 16.60 24.73
C GLU A 33 26.04 17.10 26.18
N SER A 34 27.20 17.08 26.83
CA SER A 34 27.39 17.61 28.18
C SER A 34 28.63 18.49 28.22
N SER A 35 28.46 19.75 28.64
CA SER A 35 29.55 20.68 28.91
C SER A 35 29.49 21.18 30.35
N SER A 36 30.54 21.89 30.79
CA SER A 36 30.63 22.41 32.16
C SER A 36 29.58 23.47 32.50
N ASN A 37 28.85 23.99 31.53
CA ASN A 37 27.87 25.07 31.68
C ASN A 37 26.49 24.74 31.10
N ARG A 38 26.33 23.62 30.39
CA ARG A 38 25.08 23.29 29.69
C ARG A 38 24.96 21.79 29.42
N LEU A 39 23.74 21.28 29.39
CA LEU A 39 23.41 19.99 28.78
C LEU A 39 22.61 20.22 27.50
N THR A 40 22.89 19.42 26.48
CA THR A 40 22.04 19.30 25.30
C THR A 40 21.24 18.02 25.45
N VAL A 41 19.93 18.16 25.60
CA VAL A 41 19.02 17.03 25.86
C VAL A 41 18.07 16.88 24.67
N ASP A 42 18.07 15.70 24.06
CA ASP A 42 17.11 15.33 23.02
C ASP A 42 15.93 14.60 23.65
N VAL A 43 14.75 15.18 23.54
CA VAL A 43 13.49 14.63 24.06
C VAL A 43 12.62 14.16 22.90
N THR A 44 12.23 12.90 22.94
CA THR A 44 11.31 12.30 21.98
C THR A 44 9.95 12.11 22.64
N CYS A 45 8.90 12.70 22.08
CA CYS A 45 7.54 12.58 22.60
C CYS A 45 6.52 12.44 21.46
N SER A 46 5.38 11.83 21.77
CA SER A 46 4.23 11.71 20.88
C SER A 46 3.23 12.82 21.18
N ALA A 47 2.78 13.50 20.12
CA ALA A 47 1.66 14.43 20.13
C ALA A 47 0.48 13.81 19.36
N ALA A 48 -0.73 14.31 19.62
CA ALA A 48 -1.94 13.85 18.92
C ALA A 48 -1.98 14.38 17.47
N ASP A 49 -1.56 15.62 17.28
CA ASP A 49 -1.50 16.32 16.00
C ASP A 49 -0.45 17.46 16.08
N ALA A 50 -0.37 18.27 15.03
CA ALA A 50 0.56 19.38 14.95
C ALA A 50 0.26 20.53 15.93
N GLU A 51 -1.00 20.73 16.31
CA GLU A 51 -1.40 21.76 17.27
C GLU A 51 -0.97 21.35 18.67
N HIS A 52 -1.29 20.13 19.08
CA HIS A 52 -0.81 19.55 20.33
C HIS A 52 0.72 19.51 20.39
N ALA A 53 1.42 19.24 19.27
CA ALA A 53 2.89 19.32 19.25
C ALA A 53 3.43 20.71 19.60
N ALA A 54 2.75 21.78 19.18
CA ALA A 54 3.11 23.16 19.53
C ALA A 54 2.77 23.49 20.99
N GLU A 55 1.69 22.93 21.53
CA GLU A 55 1.36 23.01 22.96
C GLU A 55 2.43 22.34 23.82
N LEU A 56 2.87 21.12 23.44
CA LEU A 56 3.95 20.42 24.13
C LEU A 56 5.25 21.24 24.08
N GLN A 57 5.58 21.85 22.93
CA GLN A 57 6.74 22.72 22.82
C GLN A 57 6.64 23.90 23.80
N THR A 58 5.47 24.52 23.89
CA THR A 58 5.22 25.65 24.79
C THR A 58 5.35 25.24 26.25
N ALA A 59 4.80 24.08 26.62
CA ALA A 59 4.92 23.52 27.97
C ALA A 59 6.37 23.25 28.36
N VAL A 60 7.18 22.68 27.45
CA VAL A 60 8.61 22.43 27.68
C VAL A 60 9.40 23.74 27.77
N ALA A 61 9.09 24.72 26.93
CA ALA A 61 9.75 26.03 26.95
C ALA A 61 9.45 26.83 28.24
N ALA A 62 8.39 26.48 28.98
CA ALA A 62 8.05 27.09 30.25
C ALA A 62 8.82 26.50 31.46
N VAL A 63 9.55 25.40 31.27
CA VAL A 63 10.37 24.79 32.34
C VAL A 63 11.58 25.68 32.62
N GLU A 64 11.83 25.97 33.90
CA GLU A 64 12.94 26.83 34.29
C GLU A 64 14.28 26.22 33.90
N GLY A 65 15.17 27.04 33.32
CA GLY A 65 16.49 26.56 32.88
C GLY A 65 16.48 25.71 31.61
N VAL A 66 15.35 25.65 30.87
CA VAL A 66 15.23 24.99 29.57
C VAL A 66 15.06 26.03 28.46
N GLU A 67 15.85 25.89 27.40
CA GLU A 67 15.68 26.58 26.13
C GLU A 67 15.40 25.54 25.04
N VAL A 68 14.24 25.64 24.37
CA VAL A 68 13.93 24.77 23.23
C VAL A 68 14.72 25.25 22.00
N HIS A 69 15.84 24.61 21.71
CA HIS A 69 16.70 24.97 20.59
C HIS A 69 16.09 24.59 19.24
N LYS A 70 15.55 23.37 19.12
CA LYS A 70 14.94 22.91 17.86
C LYS A 70 13.84 21.89 18.10
N VAL A 71 12.71 22.06 17.43
CA VAL A 71 11.68 21.02 17.32
C VAL A 71 11.77 20.41 15.93
N SER A 72 11.58 19.10 15.84
CA SER A 72 11.61 18.39 14.57
C SER A 72 10.61 17.25 14.64
N ASP A 73 9.81 17.13 13.60
CA ASP A 73 8.92 15.99 13.40
C ASP A 73 9.75 14.80 12.93
N ARG A 74 9.63 13.67 13.64
CA ARG A 74 10.38 12.44 13.34
C ARG A 74 10.08 11.92 11.94
N THR A 75 8.86 12.13 11.45
CA THR A 75 8.46 11.84 10.08
C THR A 75 9.35 12.62 9.14
N PHE A 76 9.43 13.95 9.26
CA PHE A 76 10.29 14.76 8.39
C PHE A 76 11.78 14.42 8.52
N LEU A 77 12.24 14.04 9.72
CA LEU A 77 13.64 13.65 9.93
C LEU A 77 14.04 12.41 9.12
N ILE A 78 13.17 11.40 8.99
CA ILE A 78 13.48 10.21 8.17
C ILE A 78 13.47 10.50 6.66
N HIS A 79 13.00 11.68 6.24
CA HIS A 79 12.98 12.11 4.83
C HIS A 79 14.16 13.01 4.44
N LEU A 80 15.05 13.38 5.37
CA LEU A 80 16.21 14.22 5.06
C LEU A 80 17.17 13.51 4.10
N GLY A 81 17.24 13.98 2.86
CA GLY A 81 18.07 13.38 1.81
C GLY A 81 17.42 12.25 1.02
N GLY A 82 16.13 11.97 1.26
CA GLY A 82 15.41 10.85 0.65
C GLY A 82 15.57 9.53 1.42
N LYS A 83 14.81 8.51 1.04
CA LYS A 83 14.77 7.21 1.74
C LYS A 83 15.59 6.10 1.08
N ILE A 84 16.11 6.34 -0.12
CA ILE A 84 16.80 5.33 -0.94
C ILE A 84 18.10 5.90 -1.54
N GLU A 85 19.05 5.02 -1.81
CA GLU A 85 20.32 5.34 -2.47
C GLU A 85 20.71 4.24 -3.47
N VAL A 86 21.67 4.55 -4.35
CA VAL A 86 22.26 3.58 -5.28
C VAL A 86 23.61 3.12 -4.74
N ALA A 87 23.79 1.81 -4.60
CA ALA A 87 25.05 1.20 -4.19
C ALA A 87 25.56 0.22 -5.27
N SER A 88 26.89 0.18 -5.46
CA SER A 88 27.52 -0.78 -6.37
C SER A 88 27.45 -2.20 -5.78
N LYS A 89 27.02 -3.17 -6.60
CA LYS A 89 27.05 -4.61 -6.24
C LYS A 89 28.47 -5.20 -6.35
N VAL A 90 29.39 -4.53 -7.02
CA VAL A 90 30.77 -4.98 -7.23
C VAL A 90 31.77 -3.99 -6.62
N PRO A 91 32.89 -4.46 -6.05
CA PRO A 91 33.94 -3.58 -5.58
C PRO A 91 34.58 -2.82 -6.76
N LEU A 92 34.86 -1.54 -6.56
CA LEU A 92 35.57 -0.67 -7.50
C LEU A 92 36.78 -0.05 -6.79
N LYS A 93 37.74 -0.89 -6.37
CA LYS A 93 38.89 -0.48 -5.55
C LYS A 93 40.18 -0.38 -6.35
N THR A 94 40.27 -1.11 -7.45
CA THR A 94 41.49 -1.21 -8.26
C THR A 94 41.26 -0.80 -9.71
N ARG A 95 42.37 -0.58 -10.44
CA ARG A 95 42.32 -0.37 -11.90
C ARG A 95 41.80 -1.60 -12.64
N ASP A 96 42.09 -2.80 -12.12
CA ASP A 96 41.60 -4.05 -12.70
C ASP A 96 40.07 -4.12 -12.57
N ASP A 97 39.53 -3.84 -11.39
CA ASP A 97 38.09 -3.75 -11.13
C ASP A 97 37.41 -2.79 -12.11
N MET A 98 37.97 -1.58 -12.27
CA MET A 98 37.47 -0.57 -13.20
C MET A 98 37.52 -1.04 -14.65
N SER A 99 38.56 -1.76 -15.06
CA SER A 99 38.71 -2.27 -16.43
C SER A 99 37.70 -3.36 -16.78
N LEU A 100 37.21 -4.09 -15.77
CA LEU A 100 36.19 -5.13 -15.91
C LEU A 100 34.77 -4.56 -15.86
N ALA A 101 34.50 -3.71 -14.87
CA ALA A 101 33.18 -3.10 -14.66
C ALA A 101 32.86 -1.99 -15.68
N TYR A 102 33.89 -1.34 -16.23
CA TYR A 102 33.76 -0.28 -17.22
C TYR A 102 34.70 -0.50 -18.39
N THR A 103 35.31 0.56 -18.93
CA THR A 103 36.14 0.45 -20.12
C THR A 103 37.51 -0.19 -19.83
N PRO A 104 37.99 -1.09 -20.71
CA PRO A 104 37.36 -1.53 -21.96
C PRO A 104 36.42 -2.75 -21.80
N GLY A 105 36.40 -3.43 -20.66
CA GLY A 105 35.74 -4.73 -20.46
C GLY A 105 34.24 -4.75 -20.73
N VAL A 106 33.52 -3.70 -20.34
CA VAL A 106 32.07 -3.56 -20.50
C VAL A 106 31.62 -3.66 -21.96
N GLY A 107 32.47 -3.25 -22.92
CA GLY A 107 32.16 -3.32 -24.35
C GLY A 107 31.88 -4.75 -24.84
N ARG A 108 32.54 -5.76 -24.23
CA ARG A 108 32.27 -7.18 -24.54
C ARG A 108 30.88 -7.61 -24.08
N VAL A 109 30.44 -7.12 -22.92
CA VAL A 109 29.10 -7.40 -22.40
C VAL A 109 28.04 -6.73 -23.27
N SER A 110 28.26 -5.48 -23.69
CA SER A 110 27.38 -4.80 -24.63
C SER A 110 27.25 -5.54 -25.97
N MET A 111 28.35 -6.04 -26.54
CA MET A 111 28.31 -6.82 -27.77
C MET A 111 27.62 -8.17 -27.58
N ALA A 112 27.81 -8.85 -26.44
CA ALA A 112 27.10 -10.09 -26.14
C ALA A 112 25.57 -9.90 -26.11
N ILE A 113 25.09 -8.79 -25.53
CA ILE A 113 23.65 -8.45 -25.52
C ILE A 113 23.17 -8.05 -26.92
N TYR A 114 24.00 -7.36 -27.72
CA TYR A 114 23.66 -7.06 -29.11
C TYR A 114 23.48 -8.33 -29.96
N GLU A 115 24.34 -9.33 -29.77
CA GLU A 115 24.27 -10.63 -30.44
C GLU A 115 23.13 -11.51 -29.91
N ASN A 116 22.83 -11.41 -28.62
CA ASN A 116 21.76 -12.16 -27.95
C ASN A 116 20.96 -11.26 -26.98
N PRO A 117 19.89 -10.59 -27.45
CA PRO A 117 19.12 -9.64 -26.65
C PRO A 117 18.57 -10.21 -25.33
N ASP A 118 18.25 -11.51 -25.27
CA ASP A 118 17.71 -12.16 -24.06
C ASP A 118 18.68 -12.14 -22.87
N ASP A 119 19.98 -11.98 -23.14
CA ASP A 119 20.99 -11.87 -22.09
C ASP A 119 20.91 -10.57 -21.28
N VAL A 120 20.14 -9.57 -21.73
CA VAL A 120 19.97 -8.31 -21.01
C VAL A 120 19.49 -8.51 -19.57
N ARG A 121 18.58 -9.47 -19.31
CA ARG A 121 18.09 -9.77 -17.96
C ARG A 121 19.13 -10.45 -17.08
N ARG A 122 20.08 -11.18 -17.69
CA ARG A 122 21.13 -11.95 -17.00
C ARG A 122 22.37 -11.11 -16.72
N LEU A 123 22.73 -10.23 -17.65
CA LEU A 123 23.98 -9.47 -17.64
C LEU A 123 23.81 -8.03 -17.16
N THR A 124 22.58 -7.61 -16.84
CA THR A 124 22.30 -6.25 -16.35
C THR A 124 21.35 -6.30 -15.16
N ILE A 125 21.14 -5.12 -14.55
CA ILE A 125 20.22 -4.95 -13.44
C ILE A 125 18.75 -5.18 -13.84
N LYS A 126 18.41 -5.17 -15.15
CA LYS A 126 17.03 -5.36 -15.67
C LYS A 126 16.34 -6.59 -15.08
N GLY A 127 17.08 -7.67 -14.82
CA GLY A 127 16.52 -8.90 -14.23
C GLY A 127 15.96 -8.75 -12.81
N ASN A 128 16.25 -7.64 -12.11
CA ASN A 128 15.83 -7.42 -10.73
C ASN A 128 15.33 -5.99 -10.45
N THR A 129 15.01 -5.20 -11.49
CA THR A 129 14.56 -3.81 -11.34
C THR A 129 13.10 -3.62 -11.66
N VAL A 130 12.45 -2.74 -10.90
CA VAL A 130 11.06 -2.34 -11.13
C VAL A 130 10.98 -0.81 -11.15
N ALA A 131 10.27 -0.26 -12.14
CA ALA A 131 9.92 1.16 -12.13
C ALA A 131 8.63 1.34 -11.33
N VAL A 132 8.64 2.19 -10.31
CA VAL A 132 7.43 2.62 -9.59
C VAL A 132 6.96 3.92 -10.24
N VAL A 133 6.01 3.82 -11.16
CA VAL A 133 5.57 4.92 -12.02
C VAL A 133 4.28 5.54 -11.48
N THR A 134 4.26 6.87 -11.40
CA THR A 134 3.07 7.65 -11.01
C THR A 134 3.01 8.98 -11.76
N ASP A 135 1.82 9.57 -11.88
CA ASP A 135 1.62 10.98 -12.25
C ASP A 135 1.27 11.87 -11.04
N GLY A 136 1.14 11.28 -9.85
CA GLY A 136 0.75 11.96 -8.62
C GLY A 136 -0.71 12.45 -8.61
N SER A 137 -1.58 11.88 -9.45
CA SER A 137 -2.97 12.32 -9.56
C SER A 137 -3.93 11.71 -8.54
N ALA A 138 -3.52 10.65 -7.83
CA ALA A 138 -4.31 10.00 -6.79
C ALA A 138 -3.45 9.51 -5.61
N VAL A 139 -2.61 10.40 -5.05
CA VAL A 139 -1.68 10.04 -3.98
C VAL A 139 -2.41 9.74 -2.68
N LEU A 140 -2.47 8.48 -2.27
CA LEU A 140 -3.17 8.05 -1.05
C LEU A 140 -4.62 8.58 -1.02
N GLY A 141 -5.08 9.10 0.12
CA GLY A 141 -6.34 9.85 0.25
C GLY A 141 -6.21 11.36 -0.02
N LEU A 142 -5.06 11.84 -0.48
CA LEU A 142 -4.77 13.27 -0.66
C LEU A 142 -5.22 13.79 -2.04
N GLY A 143 -5.46 12.88 -2.98
CA GLY A 143 -5.90 13.22 -4.34
C GLY A 143 -4.76 13.69 -5.23
N ASN A 144 -5.07 14.62 -6.14
CA ASN A 144 -4.12 15.12 -7.12
C ASN A 144 -3.24 16.21 -6.53
N ILE A 145 -2.04 15.82 -6.09
CA ILE A 145 -1.04 16.72 -5.50
C ILE A 145 0.21 16.86 -6.37
N GLY A 146 0.23 16.18 -7.52
CA GLY A 146 1.28 16.26 -8.53
C GLY A 146 2.50 15.38 -8.23
N PRO A 147 3.38 15.21 -9.23
CA PRO A 147 4.47 14.23 -9.21
C PRO A 147 5.51 14.48 -8.11
N GLY A 148 5.83 15.76 -7.84
CA GLY A 148 6.82 16.12 -6.82
C GLY A 148 6.37 15.77 -5.41
N ALA A 149 5.08 15.97 -5.11
CA ALA A 149 4.50 15.63 -3.81
C ALA A 149 4.24 14.11 -3.66
N ALA A 150 4.14 13.37 -4.77
CA ALA A 150 4.05 11.90 -4.78
C ALA A 150 5.40 11.21 -4.48
N LEU A 151 6.53 11.87 -4.79
CA LEU A 151 7.86 11.26 -4.71
C LEU A 151 8.19 10.60 -3.35
N PRO A 152 7.84 11.19 -2.18
CA PRO A 152 8.05 10.53 -0.89
C PRO A 152 7.33 9.19 -0.76
N VAL A 153 6.13 9.05 -1.33
CA VAL A 153 5.36 7.78 -1.33
C VAL A 153 6.05 6.77 -2.24
N MET A 154 6.45 7.18 -3.45
CA MET A 154 7.12 6.31 -4.43
C MET A 154 8.48 5.80 -3.94
N GLU A 155 9.27 6.65 -3.28
CA GLU A 155 10.50 6.22 -2.58
C GLU A 155 10.20 5.21 -1.47
N GLY A 156 9.09 5.39 -0.75
CA GLY A 156 8.63 4.46 0.28
C GLY A 156 8.33 3.09 -0.32
N LYS A 157 7.57 3.03 -1.42
CA LYS A 157 7.35 1.80 -2.19
C LYS A 157 8.64 1.15 -2.64
N ALA A 158 9.58 1.93 -3.18
CA ALA A 158 10.87 1.41 -3.62
C ALA A 158 11.66 0.77 -2.44
N ALA A 159 11.66 1.42 -1.28
CA ALA A 159 12.28 0.86 -0.07
C ALA A 159 11.59 -0.44 0.40
N LEU A 160 10.26 -0.53 0.28
CA LEU A 160 9.48 -1.72 0.62
C LEU A 160 9.74 -2.88 -0.36
N PHE A 161 9.82 -2.61 -1.67
CA PHE A 161 10.28 -3.57 -2.67
C PHE A 161 11.65 -4.15 -2.30
N LYS A 162 12.58 -3.29 -1.88
CA LYS A 162 13.91 -3.73 -1.48
C LYS A 162 13.88 -4.58 -0.21
N ARG A 163 13.14 -4.14 0.80
CA ARG A 163 13.10 -4.80 2.12
C ARG A 163 12.44 -6.17 2.07
N PHE A 164 11.38 -6.31 1.29
CA PHE A 164 10.46 -7.44 1.34
C PHE A 164 10.52 -8.37 0.12
N GLY A 165 11.01 -7.87 -1.02
CA GLY A 165 11.18 -8.66 -2.25
C GLY A 165 12.62 -8.73 -2.76
N GLU A 166 13.57 -8.08 -2.09
CA GLU A 166 14.96 -7.89 -2.56
C GLU A 166 15.06 -7.26 -3.97
N ILE A 167 14.05 -6.49 -4.36
CA ILE A 167 13.92 -5.87 -5.68
C ILE A 167 14.57 -4.49 -5.68
N ASP A 168 15.32 -4.19 -6.74
CA ASP A 168 15.93 -2.88 -6.95
C ASP A 168 14.92 -1.95 -7.64
N ALA A 169 13.99 -1.38 -6.87
CA ALA A 169 12.95 -0.50 -7.39
C ALA A 169 13.39 0.96 -7.47
N TRP A 170 12.86 1.72 -8.43
CA TRP A 170 13.15 3.15 -8.57
C TRP A 170 11.88 3.98 -8.85
N PRO A 171 11.68 5.11 -8.15
CA PRO A 171 10.53 5.97 -8.36
C PRO A 171 10.65 6.79 -9.66
N ILE A 172 9.58 6.83 -10.45
CA ILE A 172 9.45 7.59 -11.69
C ILE A 172 8.15 8.40 -11.62
N CYS A 173 8.22 9.63 -11.11
CA CYS A 173 7.09 10.55 -11.08
C CYS A 173 7.07 11.39 -12.36
N LEU A 174 6.06 11.20 -13.21
CA LEU A 174 5.91 11.88 -14.49
C LEU A 174 5.15 13.20 -14.33
N ASP A 175 5.71 14.28 -14.84
CA ASP A 175 5.06 15.61 -14.86
C ASP A 175 4.13 15.79 -16.06
N THR A 176 3.21 14.82 -16.21
CA THR A 176 2.14 14.82 -17.19
C THR A 176 1.00 13.93 -16.71
N GLN A 177 -0.23 14.31 -17.03
CA GLN A 177 -1.44 13.52 -16.76
C GLN A 177 -2.14 13.11 -18.05
N ASP A 178 -1.48 13.34 -19.20
CA ASP A 178 -1.93 12.88 -20.50
C ASP A 178 -1.64 11.39 -20.67
N THR A 179 -2.67 10.61 -21.00
CA THR A 179 -2.58 9.15 -21.12
C THR A 179 -1.55 8.73 -22.17
N ASP A 180 -1.51 9.40 -23.33
CA ASP A 180 -0.60 9.05 -24.42
C ASP A 180 0.87 9.34 -24.03
N GLU A 181 1.11 10.47 -23.38
CA GLU A 181 2.44 10.85 -22.89
C GLU A 181 2.93 9.89 -21.81
N ILE A 182 2.07 9.50 -20.85
CA ILE A 182 2.43 8.52 -19.82
C ILE A 182 2.79 7.18 -20.44
N VAL A 183 1.92 6.63 -21.31
CA VAL A 183 2.17 5.35 -21.98
C VAL A 183 3.49 5.40 -22.74
N ARG A 184 3.71 6.46 -23.53
CA ARG A 184 4.95 6.63 -24.30
C ARG A 184 6.18 6.76 -23.40
N ALA A 185 6.10 7.51 -22.31
CA ALA A 185 7.22 7.67 -21.39
C ALA A 185 7.63 6.33 -20.77
N VAL A 186 6.65 5.53 -20.34
CA VAL A 186 6.90 4.20 -19.77
C VAL A 186 7.49 3.25 -20.82
N GLU A 187 6.98 3.27 -22.05
CA GLU A 187 7.55 2.49 -23.17
C GLU A 187 9.03 2.81 -23.42
N LEU A 188 9.39 4.10 -23.41
CA LEU A 188 10.76 4.54 -23.66
C LEU A 188 11.75 4.11 -22.57
N ILE A 189 11.30 3.98 -21.31
CA ILE A 189 12.17 3.58 -20.19
C ILE A 189 12.16 2.08 -19.92
N ALA A 190 11.15 1.35 -20.41
CA ALA A 190 10.98 -0.10 -20.21
C ALA A 190 12.24 -0.95 -20.47
N PRO A 191 13.15 -0.63 -21.42
CA PRO A 191 14.39 -1.38 -21.60
C PRO A 191 15.22 -1.53 -20.33
N GLY A 192 15.20 -0.57 -19.40
CA GLY A 192 15.95 -0.60 -18.13
C GLY A 192 15.33 -1.40 -16.99
N PHE A 193 14.07 -1.85 -17.14
CA PHE A 193 13.30 -2.46 -16.05
C PHE A 193 12.83 -3.88 -16.37
N GLY A 194 12.75 -4.72 -15.34
CA GLY A 194 12.20 -6.07 -15.39
C GLY A 194 10.69 -6.12 -15.19
N GLY A 195 10.08 -5.02 -14.70
CA GLY A 195 8.64 -4.85 -14.54
C GLY A 195 8.27 -3.40 -14.25
N ILE A 196 6.99 -3.06 -14.44
CA ILE A 196 6.43 -1.74 -14.18
C ILE A 196 5.35 -1.85 -13.10
N ASN A 197 5.52 -1.12 -12.01
CA ASN A 197 4.51 -0.94 -10.98
C ASN A 197 3.86 0.44 -11.14
N LEU A 198 2.60 0.49 -11.59
CA LEU A 198 1.81 1.72 -11.63
C LEU A 198 1.23 2.00 -10.24
N GLU A 199 1.31 3.26 -9.80
CA GLU A 199 0.90 3.68 -8.47
C GLU A 199 0.24 5.07 -8.48
N ASP A 200 -0.79 5.27 -7.67
CA ASP A 200 -1.38 6.58 -7.39
C ASP A 200 -1.82 7.35 -8.65
N ILE A 201 -2.34 6.64 -9.67
CA ILE A 201 -2.90 7.22 -10.90
C ILE A 201 -4.44 7.19 -10.85
N ALA A 202 -5.06 8.34 -11.06
CA ALA A 202 -6.51 8.49 -10.94
C ALA A 202 -7.30 7.68 -11.99
N ALA A 203 -8.41 7.09 -11.54
CA ALA A 203 -9.45 6.59 -12.45
C ALA A 203 -10.14 7.76 -13.19
N PRO A 204 -10.62 7.54 -14.43
CA PRO A 204 -10.58 6.29 -15.19
C PRO A 204 -9.28 6.06 -15.98
N ARG A 205 -8.35 7.04 -16.03
CA ARG A 205 -7.16 6.97 -16.91
C ARG A 205 -6.24 5.80 -16.58
N CYS A 206 -6.10 5.45 -15.30
CA CYS A 206 -5.29 4.30 -14.88
C CYS A 206 -5.63 3.00 -15.62
N PHE A 207 -6.92 2.76 -15.92
CA PHE A 207 -7.35 1.56 -16.65
C PHE A 207 -6.82 1.54 -18.09
N GLU A 208 -6.92 2.66 -18.81
CA GLU A 208 -6.44 2.75 -20.19
C GLU A 208 -4.91 2.67 -20.25
N ILE A 209 -4.22 3.38 -19.34
CA ILE A 209 -2.76 3.37 -19.22
C ILE A 209 -2.27 1.94 -19.00
N GLU A 210 -2.84 1.25 -18.01
CA GLU A 210 -2.46 -0.13 -17.70
C GLU A 210 -2.74 -1.08 -18.87
N ALA A 211 -3.94 -1.03 -19.45
CA ALA A 211 -4.31 -1.90 -20.56
C ALA A 211 -3.36 -1.75 -21.75
N ARG A 212 -3.04 -0.50 -22.14
CA ARG A 212 -2.12 -0.22 -23.25
C ARG A 212 -0.70 -0.65 -22.93
N LEU A 213 -0.21 -0.42 -21.73
CA LEU A 213 1.14 -0.85 -21.35
C LEU A 213 1.27 -2.36 -21.30
N ARG A 214 0.25 -3.07 -20.83
CA ARG A 214 0.21 -4.54 -20.85
C ARG A 214 0.20 -5.13 -22.26
N GLU A 215 -0.40 -4.42 -23.22
CA GLU A 215 -0.39 -4.83 -24.64
C GLU A 215 0.96 -4.55 -25.32
N ARG A 216 1.61 -3.43 -24.96
CA ARG A 216 2.78 -2.90 -25.67
C ARG A 216 4.12 -3.37 -25.13
N LEU A 217 4.19 -3.82 -23.88
CA LEU A 217 5.44 -4.20 -23.20
C LEU A 217 5.64 -5.71 -23.12
N ASP A 218 6.91 -6.13 -23.14
CA ASP A 218 7.37 -7.51 -22.98
C ASP A 218 7.75 -7.85 -21.51
N ILE A 219 7.35 -6.99 -20.59
CA ILE A 219 7.57 -7.05 -19.14
C ILE A 219 6.24 -6.86 -18.42
N PRO A 220 6.07 -7.45 -17.22
CA PRO A 220 4.82 -7.36 -16.49
C PRO A 220 4.57 -5.92 -16.05
N VAL A 221 3.32 -5.48 -16.26
CA VAL A 221 2.80 -4.21 -15.76
C VAL A 221 1.72 -4.54 -14.74
N PHE A 222 1.82 -3.93 -13.57
CA PHE A 222 0.94 -4.18 -12.44
C PHE A 222 0.56 -2.85 -11.80
N HIS A 223 -0.74 -2.57 -11.69
CA HIS A 223 -1.21 -1.44 -10.90
C HIS A 223 -1.53 -1.86 -9.47
N ASP A 224 -0.76 -1.39 -8.49
CA ASP A 224 -0.87 -1.88 -7.10
C ASP A 224 -2.20 -1.47 -6.44
N ASP A 225 -2.66 -0.22 -6.64
CA ASP A 225 -3.95 0.23 -6.11
C ASP A 225 -5.16 -0.55 -6.65
N GLN A 226 -5.00 -1.19 -7.82
CA GLN A 226 -6.00 -2.07 -8.40
C GLN A 226 -5.79 -3.51 -7.93
N HIS A 227 -4.80 -4.18 -8.51
CA HIS A 227 -4.60 -5.61 -8.38
C HIS A 227 -4.01 -5.98 -7.02
N GLY A 228 -3.10 -5.18 -6.48
CA GLY A 228 -2.54 -5.39 -5.14
C GLY A 228 -3.62 -5.33 -4.07
N THR A 229 -4.46 -4.29 -4.13
CA THR A 229 -5.63 -4.15 -3.25
C THR A 229 -6.59 -5.35 -3.39
N ALA A 230 -6.92 -5.74 -4.62
CA ALA A 230 -7.80 -6.88 -4.87
C ALA A 230 -7.26 -8.20 -4.25
N ILE A 231 -5.96 -8.46 -4.41
CA ILE A 231 -5.29 -9.64 -3.86
C ILE A 231 -5.40 -9.68 -2.34
N VAL A 232 -5.06 -8.59 -1.64
CA VAL A 232 -5.08 -8.57 -0.16
C VAL A 232 -6.50 -8.59 0.39
N VAL A 233 -7.47 -7.98 -0.30
CA VAL A 233 -8.88 -8.03 0.06
C VAL A 233 -9.44 -9.44 -0.08
N LEU A 234 -9.14 -10.13 -1.18
CA LEU A 234 -9.57 -11.52 -1.36
C LEU A 234 -8.93 -12.44 -0.31
N ALA A 235 -7.63 -12.28 0.00
CA ALA A 235 -6.96 -13.04 1.04
C ALA A 235 -7.65 -12.87 2.41
N ALA A 236 -7.94 -11.61 2.78
CA ALA A 236 -8.65 -11.28 4.01
C ALA A 236 -10.06 -11.85 4.02
N LEU A 237 -10.78 -11.75 2.90
CA LEU A 237 -12.14 -12.27 2.78
C LEU A 237 -12.17 -13.80 2.96
N THR A 238 -11.25 -14.53 2.31
CA THR A 238 -11.14 -15.98 2.46
C THR A 238 -11.02 -16.37 3.94
N ASN A 239 -10.14 -15.71 4.68
CA ASN A 239 -9.96 -16.00 6.11
C ASN A 239 -11.14 -15.51 6.98
N ALA A 240 -11.72 -14.35 6.67
CA ALA A 240 -12.91 -13.85 7.38
C ALA A 240 -14.10 -14.81 7.23
N LEU A 241 -14.35 -15.32 6.02
CA LEU A 241 -15.41 -16.29 5.75
C LEU A 241 -15.17 -17.62 6.46
N ARG A 242 -13.92 -18.08 6.58
CA ARG A 242 -13.55 -19.24 7.41
C ARG A 242 -13.87 -19.02 8.89
N VAL A 243 -13.60 -17.83 9.43
CA VAL A 243 -13.94 -17.47 10.82
C VAL A 243 -15.46 -17.51 11.05
N VAL A 244 -16.26 -16.93 10.15
CA VAL A 244 -17.73 -16.91 10.26
C VAL A 244 -18.41 -18.14 9.67
N LYS A 245 -17.63 -19.13 9.19
CA LYS A 245 -18.09 -20.42 8.63
C LYS A 245 -19.08 -20.26 7.46
N LYS A 246 -18.76 -19.36 6.52
CA LYS A 246 -19.54 -19.12 5.31
C LYS A 246 -18.74 -19.53 4.08
N GLU A 247 -19.43 -20.02 3.05
CA GLU A 247 -18.84 -20.36 1.76
C GLU A 247 -18.79 -19.13 0.86
N ILE A 248 -17.67 -18.92 0.15
CA ILE A 248 -17.46 -17.73 -0.71
C ILE A 248 -18.54 -17.59 -1.80
N GLY A 249 -19.01 -18.70 -2.37
CA GLY A 249 -20.04 -18.70 -3.40
C GLY A 249 -21.46 -18.43 -2.88
N ALA A 250 -21.68 -18.54 -1.57
CA ALA A 250 -22.97 -18.26 -0.93
C ALA A 250 -23.03 -16.88 -0.27
N ALA A 251 -21.88 -16.23 -0.07
CA ALA A 251 -21.79 -14.93 0.58
C ALA A 251 -22.32 -13.81 -0.33
N ARG A 252 -23.15 -12.93 0.24
CA ARG A 252 -23.59 -11.69 -0.39
C ARG A 252 -22.66 -10.54 -0.01
N VAL A 253 -22.00 -9.96 -1.01
CA VAL A 253 -20.98 -8.92 -0.82
C VAL A 253 -21.47 -7.57 -1.32
N VAL A 254 -21.33 -6.53 -0.50
CA VAL A 254 -21.58 -5.14 -0.88
C VAL A 254 -20.25 -4.40 -0.92
N VAL A 255 -19.89 -3.86 -2.09
CA VAL A 255 -18.69 -3.05 -2.28
C VAL A 255 -19.08 -1.58 -2.40
N SER A 256 -18.56 -0.72 -1.53
CA SER A 256 -18.71 0.73 -1.63
C SER A 256 -17.50 1.34 -2.33
N GLY A 257 -17.72 1.94 -3.49
CA GLY A 257 -16.70 2.53 -4.35
C GLY A 257 -16.54 1.76 -5.66
N ALA A 258 -16.77 2.45 -6.78
CA ALA A 258 -16.64 1.92 -8.14
C ALA A 258 -15.36 2.41 -8.86
N GLY A 259 -14.37 2.89 -8.09
CA GLY A 259 -13.08 3.34 -8.62
C GLY A 259 -12.15 2.19 -9.03
N ALA A 260 -10.86 2.51 -9.17
CA ALA A 260 -9.81 1.56 -9.57
C ALA A 260 -9.77 0.31 -8.67
N ALA A 261 -9.59 0.51 -7.36
CA ALA A 261 -9.58 -0.57 -6.37
C ALA A 261 -10.89 -1.37 -6.35
N GLY A 262 -12.05 -0.70 -6.27
CA GLY A 262 -13.35 -1.35 -6.18
C GLY A 262 -13.66 -2.23 -7.39
N THR A 263 -13.36 -1.74 -8.59
CA THR A 263 -13.53 -2.51 -9.84
C THR A 263 -12.64 -3.75 -9.85
N ALA A 264 -11.37 -3.62 -9.48
CA ALA A 264 -10.42 -4.74 -9.44
C ALA A 264 -10.79 -5.78 -8.37
N ILE A 265 -11.20 -5.34 -7.19
CA ILE A 265 -11.72 -6.20 -6.10
C ILE A 265 -12.89 -7.02 -6.65
N VAL A 266 -13.91 -6.37 -7.19
CA VAL A 266 -15.12 -7.05 -7.69
C VAL A 266 -14.78 -8.10 -8.76
N LYS A 267 -13.95 -7.74 -9.74
CA LYS A 267 -13.55 -8.68 -10.80
C LYS A 267 -12.81 -9.91 -10.23
N LEU A 268 -11.92 -9.71 -9.26
CA LEU A 268 -11.19 -10.81 -8.63
C LEU A 268 -12.09 -11.66 -7.71
N LEU A 269 -13.02 -11.04 -6.98
CA LEU A 269 -14.01 -11.75 -6.16
C LEU A 269 -14.91 -12.66 -6.99
N ILE A 270 -15.39 -12.17 -8.14
CA ILE A 270 -16.17 -12.98 -9.09
C ILE A 270 -15.32 -14.14 -9.62
N ALA A 271 -14.05 -13.89 -9.98
CA ALA A 271 -13.14 -14.93 -10.42
C ALA A 271 -12.85 -15.98 -9.34
N ALA A 272 -12.86 -15.59 -8.06
CA ALA A 272 -12.73 -16.48 -6.91
C ALA A 272 -14.02 -17.25 -6.57
N GLY A 273 -15.14 -16.94 -7.24
CA GLY A 273 -16.40 -17.67 -7.12
C GLY A 273 -17.52 -16.95 -6.35
N VAL A 274 -17.36 -15.68 -5.96
CA VAL A 274 -18.45 -14.89 -5.38
C VAL A 274 -19.56 -14.68 -6.42
N GLN A 275 -20.80 -15.01 -6.07
CA GLN A 275 -21.93 -14.98 -7.02
C GLN A 275 -22.85 -13.77 -6.86
N ASP A 276 -23.00 -13.23 -5.65
CA ASP A 276 -23.83 -12.06 -5.36
C ASP A 276 -22.96 -10.91 -4.84
N VAL A 277 -22.64 -10.00 -5.76
CA VAL A 277 -21.91 -8.76 -5.46
C VAL A 277 -22.77 -7.58 -5.89
N VAL A 278 -22.91 -6.57 -5.03
CA VAL A 278 -23.51 -5.28 -5.40
C VAL A 278 -22.51 -4.17 -5.16
N VAL A 279 -22.28 -3.35 -6.19
CA VAL A 279 -21.41 -2.18 -6.10
C VAL A 279 -22.27 -0.95 -5.87
N VAL A 280 -21.88 -0.12 -4.90
CA VAL A 280 -22.55 1.13 -4.57
C VAL A 280 -21.56 2.28 -4.74
N ASP A 281 -21.93 3.26 -5.55
CA ASP A 281 -21.17 4.50 -5.72
C ASP A 281 -21.98 5.71 -5.21
N ARG A 282 -21.49 6.93 -5.40
CA ARG A 282 -22.12 8.18 -4.92
C ARG A 282 -23.59 8.33 -5.33
N ALA A 283 -23.97 7.84 -6.51
CA ALA A 283 -25.35 7.90 -7.02
C ALA A 283 -26.25 6.76 -6.50
N GLY A 284 -25.70 5.79 -5.78
CA GLY A 284 -26.40 4.59 -5.32
C GLY A 284 -25.83 3.31 -5.92
N ALA A 285 -26.60 2.23 -5.81
CA ALA A 285 -26.25 0.93 -6.38
C ALA A 285 -26.10 1.01 -7.91
N LEU A 286 -25.06 0.37 -8.45
CA LEU A 286 -24.91 0.21 -9.89
C LEU A 286 -25.92 -0.84 -10.39
N VAL A 287 -26.80 -0.43 -11.30
CA VAL A 287 -27.88 -1.27 -11.84
C VAL A 287 -27.73 -1.37 -13.36
N ALA A 288 -27.71 -2.60 -13.89
CA ALA A 288 -27.62 -2.82 -15.32
C ALA A 288 -28.83 -2.21 -16.05
N GLY A 289 -28.56 -1.51 -17.16
CA GLY A 289 -29.58 -0.81 -17.94
C GLY A 289 -29.83 0.64 -17.52
N ASP A 290 -29.17 1.15 -16.48
CA ASP A 290 -29.19 2.58 -16.16
C ASP A 290 -28.38 3.38 -17.19
N THR A 291 -29.07 4.26 -17.93
CA THR A 291 -28.51 5.06 -19.02
C THR A 291 -27.63 6.22 -18.55
N VAL A 292 -27.58 6.49 -17.24
CA VAL A 292 -26.78 7.58 -16.65
C VAL A 292 -25.37 7.10 -16.26
N LEU A 293 -25.14 5.79 -16.24
CA LEU A 293 -23.84 5.22 -15.89
C LEU A 293 -22.77 5.55 -16.94
N SER A 294 -21.53 5.72 -16.47
CA SER A 294 -20.36 5.74 -17.36
C SER A 294 -20.18 4.38 -18.03
N GLU A 295 -19.36 4.31 -19.07
CA GLU A 295 -19.03 3.04 -19.74
C GLU A 295 -18.45 2.01 -18.76
N ALA A 296 -17.48 2.42 -17.93
CA ALA A 296 -16.88 1.55 -16.92
C ALA A 296 -17.89 1.08 -15.86
N HIS A 297 -18.78 1.97 -15.38
CA HIS A 297 -19.83 1.58 -14.45
C HIS A 297 -20.87 0.66 -15.09
N THR A 298 -21.17 0.85 -16.37
CA THR A 298 -22.08 -0.01 -17.14
C THR A 298 -21.53 -1.42 -17.26
N GLU A 299 -20.23 -1.56 -17.58
CA GLU A 299 -19.55 -2.87 -17.60
C GLU A 299 -19.63 -3.54 -16.22
N LEU A 300 -19.28 -2.80 -15.15
CA LEU A 300 -19.30 -3.34 -13.80
C LEU A 300 -20.70 -3.73 -13.34
N ALA A 301 -21.72 -2.95 -13.67
CA ALA A 301 -23.13 -3.25 -13.39
C ALA A 301 -23.61 -4.50 -14.15
N GLY A 302 -23.09 -4.75 -15.36
CA GLY A 302 -23.38 -5.96 -16.14
C GLY A 302 -22.77 -7.24 -15.57
N LEU A 303 -21.68 -7.11 -14.80
CA LEU A 303 -21.01 -8.23 -14.12
C LEU A 303 -21.57 -8.51 -12.71
N THR A 304 -22.27 -7.55 -12.12
CA THR A 304 -22.71 -7.56 -10.72
C THR A 304 -24.23 -7.43 -10.61
N ASN A 305 -24.75 -7.42 -9.38
CA ASN A 305 -26.11 -7.04 -9.04
C ASN A 305 -27.20 -7.72 -9.89
N ARG A 306 -27.15 -9.06 -9.97
CA ARG A 306 -28.05 -9.88 -10.80
C ARG A 306 -29.53 -9.69 -10.49
N ASP A 307 -29.83 -9.33 -9.24
CA ASP A 307 -31.20 -9.10 -8.75
C ASP A 307 -31.66 -7.63 -8.92
N LEU A 308 -30.87 -6.80 -9.60
CA LEU A 308 -31.17 -5.39 -9.90
C LEU A 308 -31.56 -4.57 -8.66
N ARG A 309 -30.85 -4.81 -7.55
CA ARG A 309 -31.07 -4.07 -6.30
C ARG A 309 -30.71 -2.61 -6.52
N SER A 310 -31.64 -1.71 -6.19
CA SER A 310 -31.49 -0.27 -6.33
C SER A 310 -31.51 0.42 -4.96
N GLY A 311 -31.11 1.70 -4.91
CA GLY A 311 -31.14 2.51 -3.70
C GLY A 311 -29.75 2.89 -3.21
N GLY A 312 -29.69 3.41 -1.99
CA GLY A 312 -28.45 3.81 -1.35
C GLY A 312 -27.73 2.65 -0.66
N LEU A 313 -26.57 2.94 -0.07
CA LEU A 313 -25.77 1.96 0.66
C LEU A 313 -26.58 1.25 1.76
N GLN A 314 -27.37 2.01 2.55
CA GLN A 314 -28.18 1.47 3.63
C GLN A 314 -29.22 0.44 3.12
N ASP A 315 -29.84 0.68 1.96
CA ASP A 315 -30.87 -0.20 1.40
C ASP A 315 -30.25 -1.53 0.95
N VAL A 316 -29.10 -1.45 0.28
CA VAL A 316 -28.40 -2.63 -0.25
C VAL A 316 -27.74 -3.45 0.86
N LEU A 317 -27.32 -2.84 1.97
CA LEU A 317 -26.67 -3.55 3.09
C LEU A 317 -27.58 -4.56 3.80
N VAL A 318 -28.90 -4.38 3.75
CA VAL A 318 -29.84 -5.25 4.47
C VAL A 318 -29.67 -6.70 4.05
N GLY A 319 -29.30 -7.58 4.98
CA GLY A 319 -29.04 -9.00 4.73
C GLY A 319 -27.78 -9.31 3.92
N ALA A 320 -26.84 -8.37 3.75
CA ALA A 320 -25.52 -8.67 3.19
C ALA A 320 -24.64 -9.39 4.22
N ASP A 321 -23.77 -10.29 3.77
CA ASP A 321 -22.81 -10.97 4.65
C ASP A 321 -21.54 -10.15 4.87
N VAL A 322 -21.15 -9.40 3.83
CA VAL A 322 -19.86 -8.72 3.75
C VAL A 322 -20.06 -7.30 3.24
N PHE A 323 -19.43 -6.34 3.91
CA PHE A 323 -19.21 -4.99 3.40
C PHE A 323 -17.72 -4.78 3.12
N ILE A 324 -17.40 -4.23 1.95
CA ILE A 324 -16.04 -3.82 1.58
C ILE A 324 -16.09 -2.36 1.13
N GLY A 325 -15.50 -1.47 1.92
CA GLY A 325 -15.36 -0.06 1.62
C GLY A 325 -14.00 0.24 1.01
N VAL A 326 -14.01 0.91 -0.15
CA VAL A 326 -12.84 1.53 -0.79
C VAL A 326 -13.25 2.89 -1.38
N SER A 327 -14.01 3.68 -0.61
CA SER A 327 -14.69 4.88 -1.09
C SER A 327 -14.28 6.14 -0.33
N ALA A 328 -15.03 6.53 0.69
CA ALA A 328 -14.91 7.81 1.37
C ALA A 328 -15.14 7.67 2.87
N PRO A 329 -14.60 8.57 3.69
CA PRO A 329 -14.72 8.50 5.14
C PRO A 329 -16.18 8.63 5.61
N GLY A 330 -16.54 7.83 6.61
CA GLY A 330 -17.83 7.96 7.33
C GLY A 330 -19.10 7.63 6.53
N VAL A 331 -18.99 6.93 5.40
CA VAL A 331 -20.15 6.55 4.57
C VAL A 331 -21.00 5.42 5.18
N LEU A 332 -20.41 4.57 6.03
CA LEU A 332 -21.10 3.48 6.71
C LEU A 332 -21.38 3.87 8.15
N LYS A 333 -22.67 4.01 8.50
CA LYS A 333 -23.04 4.22 9.90
C LYS A 333 -22.96 2.91 10.69
N PRO A 334 -22.35 2.88 11.89
CA PRO A 334 -22.20 1.65 12.67
C PRO A 334 -23.51 0.89 12.90
N GLU A 335 -24.61 1.62 13.17
CA GLU A 335 -25.93 1.03 13.41
C GLU A 335 -26.50 0.27 12.21
N TRP A 336 -26.07 0.59 10.97
CA TRP A 336 -26.53 -0.12 9.77
C TRP A 336 -25.98 -1.54 9.69
N ILE A 337 -24.85 -1.82 10.34
CA ILE A 337 -24.26 -3.17 10.36
C ILE A 337 -25.23 -4.17 11.03
N SER A 338 -26.09 -3.70 11.94
CA SER A 338 -27.11 -4.55 12.57
C SER A 338 -28.20 -5.06 11.61
N THR A 339 -28.34 -4.46 10.42
CA THR A 339 -29.30 -4.91 9.39
C THR A 339 -28.70 -5.93 8.43
N MET A 340 -27.39 -6.18 8.51
CA MET A 340 -26.68 -7.21 7.74
C MET A 340 -27.08 -8.61 8.21
N ALA A 341 -26.61 -9.64 7.49
CA ALA A 341 -26.80 -11.04 7.87
C ALA A 341 -26.10 -11.36 9.20
N ALA A 342 -26.42 -12.52 9.80
CA ALA A 342 -25.75 -12.99 11.01
C ALA A 342 -24.23 -13.10 10.79
N ASP A 343 -23.43 -12.76 11.80
CA ASP A 343 -21.97 -12.67 11.75
C ASP A 343 -21.45 -11.80 10.58
N PRO A 344 -21.72 -10.48 10.58
CA PRO A 344 -21.28 -9.59 9.50
C PRO A 344 -19.75 -9.48 9.43
N VAL A 345 -19.22 -9.41 8.21
CA VAL A 345 -17.82 -9.06 7.93
C VAL A 345 -17.76 -7.63 7.39
N VAL A 346 -16.92 -6.77 7.97
CA VAL A 346 -16.81 -5.36 7.60
C VAL A 346 -15.35 -4.99 7.33
N PHE A 347 -15.02 -4.67 6.09
CA PHE A 347 -13.72 -4.12 5.68
C PHE A 347 -13.89 -2.64 5.37
N ALA A 348 -13.24 -1.76 6.15
CA ALA A 348 -13.27 -0.31 5.96
C ALA A 348 -11.87 0.20 5.59
N LEU A 349 -11.60 0.33 4.29
CA LEU A 349 -10.25 0.44 3.72
C LEU A 349 -9.89 1.84 3.22
N ALA A 350 -10.81 2.81 3.29
CA ALA A 350 -10.45 4.20 3.01
C ALA A 350 -9.35 4.70 3.97
N ASN A 351 -8.40 5.46 3.41
CA ASN A 351 -7.30 6.06 4.14
C ASN A 351 -7.29 7.59 3.95
N PRO A 352 -6.86 8.38 4.95
CA PRO A 352 -6.50 7.95 6.32
C PRO A 352 -7.73 7.61 7.20
N ASP A 353 -8.90 8.12 6.83
CA ASP A 353 -10.15 7.99 7.56
C ASP A 353 -11.05 6.93 6.90
N PRO A 354 -11.39 5.82 7.61
CA PRO A 354 -12.19 4.73 7.05
C PRO A 354 -13.67 5.07 6.83
N GLU A 355 -14.38 4.21 6.09
CA GLU A 355 -15.82 4.29 5.85
C GLU A 355 -16.65 4.24 7.13
N VAL A 356 -16.13 3.57 8.16
CA VAL A 356 -16.67 3.49 9.51
C VAL A 356 -15.52 3.35 10.49
N ASP A 357 -15.61 3.97 11.67
CA ASP A 357 -14.64 3.75 12.74
C ASP A 357 -14.60 2.25 13.10
N PRO A 358 -13.43 1.57 13.01
CA PRO A 358 -13.34 0.13 13.24
C PRO A 358 -13.79 -0.30 14.64
N ALA A 359 -13.57 0.53 15.66
CA ALA A 359 -14.01 0.23 17.02
C ALA A 359 -15.53 0.35 17.19
N GLN A 360 -16.19 1.24 16.44
CA GLN A 360 -17.66 1.29 16.40
C GLN A 360 -18.23 0.13 15.59
N ALA A 361 -17.61 -0.24 14.46
CA ALA A 361 -18.04 -1.37 13.65
C ALA A 361 -17.96 -2.70 14.41
N ALA A 362 -16.91 -2.90 15.21
CA ALA A 362 -16.69 -4.10 16.01
C ALA A 362 -17.77 -4.37 17.07
N LYS A 363 -18.64 -3.39 17.37
CA LYS A 363 -19.81 -3.58 18.24
C LYS A 363 -20.92 -4.39 17.57
N TYR A 364 -20.91 -4.47 16.24
CA TYR A 364 -21.99 -5.05 15.43
C TYR A 364 -21.50 -6.16 14.47
N ALA A 365 -20.23 -6.09 14.03
CA ALA A 365 -19.64 -7.05 13.12
C ALA A 365 -18.88 -8.16 13.86
N ALA A 366 -18.89 -9.37 13.29
CA ALA A 366 -18.10 -10.50 13.79
C ALA A 366 -16.62 -10.37 13.43
N VAL A 367 -16.31 -9.80 12.25
CA VAL A 367 -14.95 -9.54 11.80
C VAL A 367 -14.86 -8.13 11.24
N VAL A 368 -13.86 -7.37 11.69
CA VAL A 368 -13.56 -6.02 11.20
C VAL A 368 -12.12 -5.97 10.73
N ALA A 369 -11.90 -5.35 9.57
CA ALA A 369 -10.57 -5.06 9.03
C ALA A 369 -10.51 -3.62 8.51
N SER A 370 -9.30 -3.05 8.50
CA SER A 370 -9.09 -1.69 7.99
C SER A 370 -7.75 -1.54 7.28
N GLY A 371 -7.54 -0.41 6.59
CA GLY A 371 -6.22 -0.06 6.03
C GLY A 371 -5.21 0.42 7.09
N ARG A 372 -5.67 0.73 8.30
CA ARG A 372 -4.86 1.34 9.36
C ARG A 372 -4.05 0.32 10.16
N SER A 373 -2.84 0.69 10.55
CA SER A 373 -1.90 -0.16 11.30
C SER A 373 -2.14 -0.21 12.81
N ASP A 374 -2.97 0.69 13.34
CA ASP A 374 -3.29 0.77 14.77
C ASP A 374 -4.48 -0.12 15.17
N PHE A 375 -5.10 -0.82 14.22
CA PHE A 375 -6.17 -1.79 14.45
C PHE A 375 -5.75 -3.22 14.06
N PRO A 376 -6.38 -4.26 14.65
CA PRO A 376 -6.23 -5.63 14.16
C PRO A 376 -6.67 -5.76 12.69
N ASN A 377 -6.21 -6.82 12.03
CA ASN A 377 -6.56 -7.12 10.64
C ASN A 377 -6.28 -5.97 9.66
N GLN A 378 -5.04 -5.45 9.69
CA GLN A 378 -4.63 -4.48 8.68
C GLN A 378 -4.59 -5.14 7.29
N ILE A 379 -5.40 -4.63 6.36
CA ILE A 379 -5.34 -4.98 4.93
C ILE A 379 -4.45 -3.96 4.24
N ASN A 380 -3.26 -4.39 3.82
CA ASN A 380 -2.24 -3.52 3.24
C ASN A 380 -1.58 -4.20 2.04
N ASN A 381 -1.52 -3.48 0.91
CA ASN A 381 -0.97 -3.96 -0.36
C ASN A 381 0.50 -4.40 -0.26
N VAL A 382 1.23 -3.95 0.78
CA VAL A 382 2.57 -4.44 1.10
C VAL A 382 2.63 -5.96 1.22
N LEU A 383 1.54 -6.63 1.64
CA LEU A 383 1.49 -8.09 1.70
C LEU A 383 1.53 -8.76 0.32
N ALA A 384 1.17 -8.04 -0.74
CA ALA A 384 1.10 -8.55 -2.11
C ALA A 384 2.29 -8.11 -2.97
N PHE A 385 2.45 -6.81 -3.26
CA PHE A 385 3.32 -6.35 -4.36
C PHE A 385 4.78 -6.83 -4.30
N PRO A 386 5.47 -6.91 -3.13
CA PRO A 386 6.85 -7.36 -3.10
C PRO A 386 6.97 -8.83 -3.54
N GLY A 387 6.08 -9.68 -3.03
CA GLY A 387 6.04 -11.11 -3.36
C GLY A 387 5.58 -11.35 -4.80
N VAL A 388 4.57 -10.60 -5.25
CA VAL A 388 4.06 -10.70 -6.64
C VAL A 388 5.17 -10.40 -7.63
N PHE A 389 5.86 -9.26 -7.50
CA PHE A 389 6.96 -8.93 -8.41
C PHE A 389 8.16 -9.86 -8.26
N ARG A 390 8.49 -10.33 -7.06
CA ARG A 390 9.57 -11.31 -6.88
C ARG A 390 9.29 -12.56 -7.72
N GLY A 391 8.08 -13.11 -7.60
CA GLY A 391 7.65 -14.27 -8.39
C GLY A 391 7.62 -13.99 -9.90
N LEU A 392 7.14 -12.82 -10.32
CA LEU A 392 7.11 -12.42 -11.74
C LEU A 392 8.53 -12.33 -12.33
N LEU A 393 9.47 -11.72 -11.59
CA LEU A 393 10.86 -11.59 -12.02
C LEU A 393 11.58 -12.95 -12.06
N ASP A 394 11.36 -13.80 -11.06
CA ASP A 394 11.91 -15.16 -11.02
C ASP A 394 11.42 -16.03 -12.17
N ALA A 395 10.12 -15.97 -12.47
CA ALA A 395 9.50 -16.67 -13.58
C ALA A 395 9.79 -16.03 -14.95
N ARG A 396 10.41 -14.85 -14.98
CA ARG A 396 10.56 -14.02 -16.19
C ARG A 396 9.24 -13.82 -16.91
N ALA A 397 8.15 -13.68 -16.14
CA ALA A 397 6.81 -13.50 -16.66
C ALA A 397 6.75 -12.24 -17.56
N THR A 398 5.86 -12.25 -18.55
CA THR A 398 5.61 -11.10 -19.43
C THR A 398 4.28 -10.43 -19.12
N GLU A 399 3.44 -11.06 -18.30
CA GLU A 399 2.09 -10.60 -17.97
C GLU A 399 1.71 -10.98 -16.53
N VAL A 400 0.68 -10.32 -16.00
CA VAL A 400 0.06 -10.65 -14.71
C VAL A 400 -1.35 -11.21 -14.94
N THR A 401 -1.57 -12.50 -14.74
CA THR A 401 -2.88 -13.12 -15.01
C THR A 401 -3.82 -13.06 -13.81
N VAL A 402 -5.13 -13.23 -14.04
CA VAL A 402 -6.10 -13.38 -12.94
C VAL A 402 -5.76 -14.59 -12.06
N GLU A 403 -5.33 -15.70 -12.67
CA GLU A 403 -4.89 -16.89 -11.94
C GLU A 403 -3.70 -16.58 -11.02
N MET A 404 -2.72 -15.80 -11.49
CA MET A 404 -1.62 -15.31 -10.65
C MET A 404 -2.14 -14.54 -9.44
N CYS A 405 -3.09 -13.61 -9.63
CA CYS A 405 -3.70 -12.86 -8.53
C CYS A 405 -4.46 -13.77 -7.54
N LEU A 406 -5.20 -14.76 -8.03
CA LEU A 406 -5.91 -15.73 -7.17
C LEU A 406 -4.93 -16.55 -6.33
N ARG A 407 -3.84 -17.05 -6.93
CA ARG A 407 -2.80 -17.81 -6.21
C ARG A 407 -2.06 -16.94 -5.20
N ALA A 408 -1.81 -15.67 -5.50
CA ALA A 408 -1.24 -14.73 -4.54
C ALA A 408 -2.16 -14.50 -3.34
N ALA A 409 -3.47 -14.31 -3.59
CA ALA A 409 -4.44 -14.13 -2.51
C ALA A 409 -4.55 -15.38 -1.62
N ASP A 410 -4.59 -16.55 -2.25
CA ASP A 410 -4.58 -17.84 -1.57
C ASP A 410 -3.32 -18.05 -0.71
N ALA A 411 -2.15 -17.72 -1.25
CA ALA A 411 -0.89 -17.81 -0.53
C ALA A 411 -0.86 -16.89 0.70
N ILE A 412 -1.34 -15.65 0.60
CA ILE A 412 -1.42 -14.72 1.75
C ILE A 412 -2.38 -15.27 2.81
N ALA A 413 -3.54 -15.77 2.41
CA ALA A 413 -4.54 -16.31 3.33
C ALA A 413 -3.98 -17.49 4.13
N HIS A 414 -3.26 -18.41 3.46
CA HIS A 414 -2.71 -19.63 4.07
C HIS A 414 -1.47 -19.42 4.94
N VAL A 415 -0.87 -18.21 4.94
CA VAL A 415 0.17 -17.87 5.93
C VAL A 415 -0.42 -17.82 7.35
N VAL A 416 -1.70 -17.45 7.48
CA VAL A 416 -2.41 -17.54 8.76
C VAL A 416 -2.88 -18.98 8.97
N ARG A 417 -2.28 -19.66 9.95
CA ARG A 417 -2.58 -21.06 10.23
C ARG A 417 -3.92 -21.22 10.95
N ASP A 418 -4.53 -22.40 10.82
CA ASP A 418 -5.82 -22.73 11.41
C ASP A 418 -5.86 -22.59 12.94
N ASP A 419 -4.72 -22.79 13.61
CA ASP A 419 -4.59 -22.65 15.07
C ASP A 419 -4.44 -21.19 15.54
N GLU A 420 -4.15 -20.27 14.62
CA GLU A 420 -4.01 -18.83 14.88
C GLU A 420 -5.24 -18.04 14.42
N LEU A 421 -5.95 -18.55 13.41
CA LEU A 421 -7.07 -17.89 12.75
C LEU A 421 -8.20 -17.55 13.73
N ASN A 422 -8.51 -16.27 13.85
CA ASN A 422 -9.63 -15.77 14.65
C ASN A 422 -10.11 -14.41 14.14
N ALA A 423 -11.19 -13.88 14.71
CA ALA A 423 -11.80 -12.61 14.29
C ALA A 423 -10.86 -11.39 14.33
N SER A 424 -9.80 -11.43 15.13
CA SER A 424 -8.78 -10.38 15.24
C SER A 424 -7.46 -10.72 14.52
N PHE A 425 -7.39 -11.88 13.86
CA PHE A 425 -6.20 -12.33 13.13
C PHE A 425 -6.59 -13.12 11.87
N ILE A 426 -7.05 -12.40 10.84
CA ILE A 426 -7.38 -12.95 9.51
C ILE A 426 -6.30 -12.67 8.46
N MET A 427 -5.33 -11.80 8.78
CA MET A 427 -4.24 -11.41 7.89
C MET A 427 -2.91 -11.53 8.64
N PRO A 428 -1.83 -11.98 7.96
CA PRO A 428 -0.51 -11.98 8.56
C PRO A 428 0.01 -10.54 8.71
N SER A 429 0.95 -10.34 9.62
CA SER A 429 1.69 -9.08 9.70
C SER A 429 2.51 -8.86 8.41
N VAL A 430 2.68 -7.60 7.99
CA VAL A 430 3.63 -7.23 6.91
C VAL A 430 5.07 -7.65 7.22
N PHE A 431 5.39 -7.92 8.48
CA PHE A 431 6.70 -8.41 8.91
C PHE A 431 6.76 -9.93 9.06
N HIS A 432 5.69 -10.66 8.70
CA HIS A 432 5.72 -12.11 8.74
C HIS A 432 6.79 -12.64 7.78
N PRO A 433 7.78 -13.42 8.24
CA PRO A 433 8.97 -13.74 7.45
C PRO A 433 8.67 -14.56 6.19
N GLU A 434 7.52 -15.25 6.14
CA GLU A 434 7.17 -16.16 5.05
C GLU A 434 6.24 -15.54 4.00
N VAL A 435 5.56 -14.43 4.28
CA VAL A 435 4.43 -13.98 3.42
C VAL A 435 4.88 -13.65 2.00
N HIS A 436 5.94 -12.86 1.83
CA HIS A 436 6.42 -12.47 0.51
C HIS A 436 7.05 -13.65 -0.25
N HIS A 437 7.69 -14.58 0.45
CA HIS A 437 8.22 -15.80 -0.15
C HIS A 437 7.11 -16.75 -0.61
N ALA A 438 6.06 -16.91 0.19
CA ALA A 438 4.89 -17.72 -0.16
C ALA A 438 4.19 -17.17 -1.41
N VAL A 439 3.97 -15.85 -1.46
CA VAL A 439 3.41 -15.18 -2.64
C VAL A 439 4.31 -15.34 -3.86
N ALA A 440 5.61 -15.13 -3.72
CA ALA A 440 6.56 -15.29 -4.84
C ALA A 440 6.55 -16.72 -5.40
N ALA A 441 6.55 -17.73 -4.53
CA ALA A 441 6.48 -19.13 -4.94
C ALA A 441 5.15 -19.46 -5.66
N ALA A 442 4.03 -18.97 -5.14
CA ALA A 442 2.72 -19.16 -5.74
C ALA A 442 2.57 -18.51 -7.13
N ILE A 443 3.30 -17.41 -7.37
CA ILE A 443 3.37 -16.76 -8.68
C ILE A 443 4.31 -17.52 -9.63
N ALA A 444 5.49 -17.90 -9.13
CA ALA A 444 6.55 -18.48 -9.97
C ALA A 444 6.23 -19.91 -10.45
N HIS A 445 5.43 -20.66 -9.68
CA HIS A 445 4.98 -21.98 -10.09
C HIS A 445 3.86 -21.86 -11.13
N LYS A 446 4.09 -22.37 -12.33
CA LYS A 446 3.00 -22.74 -13.24
C LYS A 446 2.49 -24.11 -12.78
N PRO A 447 1.20 -24.29 -12.45
CA PRO A 447 0.67 -25.63 -12.25
C PRO A 447 0.91 -26.47 -13.51
N GLU A 448 1.24 -27.75 -13.31
CA GLU A 448 1.48 -28.74 -14.36
C GLU A 448 0.26 -28.97 -15.26
#